data_AF-A0A435ETK3-F1
#
_entry.id   AF-A0A435ETK3-F1
#
_cell.length_a   1.000
_cell.length_b   1.000
_cell.length_c   1.000
_cell.angle_alpha   90.00
_cell.angle_beta   90.00
_cell.angle_gamma   90.00
#
_symmetry.space_group_name_H-M   'P 1'
#
loop_
_entity.id
_entity.type
_entity.pdbx_description
1 polymer ?
#
loop_
_entity_poly.entity_id
_entity_poly.type
_entity_poly.pdbx_seq_one_letter_code
_entity_poly.pdbx_strand_id
1 'polypeptide(L)'
;MTNARDIQLDALRGVAVTLVLYSHFLAPGGSSFVGHLGVRLFFVLSGFLITRLLLDARDTSAFASGPALRSFYARRMLRIFPPYFAVLALAWFASEQSRPSLAWHALYLSNFWYARQNDWTPWLLCHFWSLSIEEQFYLAWPLIVLLAPRRR
;
A
#
# COMPACT_ATOMS: atom_id res chain seq x y z
N MET A 1 -14.60 -7.04 -20.59
CA MET A 1 -15.26 -5.78 -20.21
C MET A 1 -14.20 -4.70 -20.17
N THR A 2 -14.48 -3.53 -20.72
CA THR A 2 -13.54 -2.41 -20.83
C THR A 2 -12.87 -2.13 -19.49
N ASN A 3 -11.55 -1.97 -19.51
CA ASN A 3 -10.70 -1.58 -18.39
C ASN A 3 -11.00 -0.10 -18.03
N ALA A 4 -12.26 0.22 -17.79
CA ALA A 4 -12.72 1.56 -17.49
C ALA A 4 -12.24 1.88 -16.08
N ARG A 5 -11.26 2.78 -16.01
CA ARG A 5 -10.77 3.38 -14.78
C ARG A 5 -11.97 3.94 -14.01
N ASP A 6 -12.17 3.47 -12.78
CA ASP A 6 -13.27 3.92 -11.94
C ASP A 6 -12.92 5.30 -11.35
N ILE A 7 -13.27 6.35 -12.09
CA ILE A 7 -12.93 7.74 -11.77
C ILE A 7 -13.46 8.14 -10.39
N GLN A 8 -14.63 7.62 -10.00
CA GLN A 8 -15.25 7.94 -8.72
C GLN A 8 -14.42 7.40 -7.55
N LEU A 9 -13.96 6.16 -7.66
CA LEU A 9 -13.11 5.54 -6.64
C LEU A 9 -11.71 6.17 -6.60
N ASP A 10 -11.16 6.55 -7.75
CA ASP A 10 -9.89 7.27 -7.81
C ASP A 10 -9.98 8.68 -7.20
N ALA A 11 -11.08 9.39 -7.42
CA ALA A 11 -11.33 10.68 -6.79
C ALA A 11 -11.42 10.54 -5.27
N LEU A 12 -12.10 9.50 -4.78
CA LEU A 12 -12.21 9.23 -3.34
C LEU A 12 -10.86 8.87 -2.71
N ARG A 13 -10.00 8.15 -3.43
CA ARG A 13 -8.60 7.93 -3.01
C ARG A 13 -7.80 9.23 -3.00
N GLY A 14 -8.03 10.11 -3.96
CA GLY A 14 -7.45 11.45 -3.98
C GLY A 14 -7.82 12.26 -2.73
N VAL A 15 -9.11 12.26 -2.36
CA VAL A 15 -9.59 12.87 -1.11
C VAL A 15 -8.91 12.23 0.10
N ALA A 16 -8.85 10.90 0.16
CA ALA A 16 -8.21 10.17 1.26
C ALA A 16 -6.73 10.60 1.45
N VAL A 17 -5.96 10.68 0.35
CA VAL A 17 -4.56 11.13 0.37
C VAL A 17 -4.46 12.59 0.82
N THR A 18 -5.33 13.48 0.33
CA THR A 18 -5.33 14.90 0.73
C THR A 18 -5.55 15.06 2.24
N LEU A 19 -6.44 14.28 2.84
CA LEU A 19 -6.66 14.30 4.29
C LEU A 19 -5.40 13.84 5.05
N VAL A 20 -4.67 12.85 4.54
CA VAL A 20 -3.39 12.40 5.12
C VAL A 20 -2.32 13.47 5.03
N LEU A 21 -2.19 14.13 3.87
CA LEU A 21 -1.25 15.24 3.67
C LEU A 21 -1.56 16.40 4.60
N TYR A 22 -2.83 16.80 4.71
CA TYR A 22 -3.26 17.81 5.68
C TYR A 22 -2.79 17.45 7.10
N SER A 23 -2.95 16.20 7.51
CA SER A 23 -2.55 15.76 8.84
C SER A 23 -1.05 15.83 9.10
N HIS A 24 -0.21 15.62 8.08
CA HIS A 24 1.24 15.62 8.24
C HIS A 24 1.85 17.03 8.13
N PHE A 25 1.25 17.91 7.32
CA PHE A 25 1.85 19.20 6.97
C PHE A 25 1.13 20.41 7.57
N LEU A 26 -0.17 20.32 7.85
CA LEU A 26 -1.01 21.48 8.20
C LEU A 26 -1.69 21.34 9.56
N ALA A 27 -1.94 20.12 10.03
CA ALA A 27 -2.60 19.91 11.31
C ALA A 27 -1.68 20.27 12.49
N PRO A 28 -2.19 21.03 13.48
CA PRO A 28 -1.45 21.30 14.72
C PRO A 28 -1.05 19.99 15.42
N GLY A 29 0.23 19.84 15.74
CA GLY A 29 0.76 18.63 16.40
C GLY A 29 1.01 17.43 15.48
N GLY A 30 0.91 17.59 14.15
CA GLY A 30 1.28 16.55 13.18
C GLY A 30 0.35 15.33 13.14
N SER A 31 -0.85 15.45 13.71
CA SER A 31 -1.86 14.39 13.76
C SER A 31 -3.25 15.02 13.80
N SER A 32 -4.20 14.42 13.07
CA SER A 32 -5.58 14.88 13.03
C SER A 32 -6.54 13.70 12.83
N PHE A 33 -7.74 13.81 13.40
CA PHE A 33 -8.79 12.81 13.21
C PHE A 33 -9.09 12.55 11.72
N VAL A 34 -9.13 13.63 10.93
CA VAL A 34 -9.39 13.54 9.48
C VAL A 34 -8.27 12.83 8.73
N GLY A 35 -7.01 12.98 9.16
CA GLY A 35 -5.87 12.24 8.61
C GLY A 35 -6.02 10.73 8.85
N HIS A 36 -6.36 10.33 10.07
CA HIS A 36 -6.63 8.93 10.41
C HIS A 36 -7.80 8.36 9.61
N LEU A 37 -8.85 9.15 9.41
CA LEU A 37 -9.96 8.78 8.54
C LEU A 37 -9.50 8.60 7.09
N GLY A 38 -8.63 9.48 6.59
CA GLY A 38 -8.02 9.37 5.27
C GLY A 38 -7.26 8.06 5.07
N VAL A 39 -6.40 7.67 6.02
CA VAL A 39 -5.68 6.38 5.96
C VAL A 39 -6.65 5.20 5.92
N ARG A 40 -7.67 5.19 6.80
CA ARG A 40 -8.67 4.11 6.85
C ARG A 40 -9.44 4.01 5.54
N LEU A 41 -9.88 5.14 5.00
CA LEU A 41 -10.60 5.20 3.73
C LEU A 41 -9.73 4.68 2.58
N PHE A 42 -8.47 5.08 2.54
CA PHE A 42 -7.52 4.60 1.53
C PHE A 42 -7.37 3.07 1.57
N PHE A 43 -7.21 2.48 2.75
CA PHE A 43 -7.11 1.03 2.91
C PHE A 43 -8.39 0.29 2.51
N VAL A 44 -9.56 0.78 2.90
CA VAL A 44 -10.84 0.17 2.50
C VAL A 44 -10.99 0.17 0.98
N LEU A 45 -10.65 1.28 0.31
CA LEU A 45 -10.74 1.39 -1.14
C LEU A 45 -9.72 0.49 -1.86
N SER A 46 -8.47 0.44 -1.37
CA SER A 46 -7.46 -0.49 -1.90
C SER A 46 -7.93 -1.95 -1.77
N GLY A 47 -8.46 -2.34 -0.61
CA GLY A 47 -9.02 -3.68 -0.40
C GLY A 47 -10.17 -4.01 -1.35
N PHE A 48 -11.12 -3.09 -1.49
CA PHE A 48 -12.27 -3.25 -2.39
C PHE A 48 -11.83 -3.41 -3.85
N LEU A 49 -11.00 -2.50 -4.37
CA LEU A 49 -10.53 -2.50 -5.75
C LEU A 49 -9.73 -3.77 -6.08
N ILE A 50 -8.88 -4.21 -5.16
CA ILE A 50 -8.07 -5.41 -5.35
C ILE A 50 -8.95 -6.65 -5.36
N THR A 51 -9.87 -6.75 -4.41
CA THR A 51 -10.79 -7.89 -4.33
C THR A 51 -11.62 -7.99 -5.60
N ARG A 52 -12.21 -6.87 -6.06
CA ARG A 52 -12.95 -6.80 -7.33
C ARG A 52 -12.08 -7.26 -8.50
N LEU A 53 -10.87 -6.72 -8.65
CA LEU A 53 -9.93 -7.11 -9.71
C LEU A 53 -9.62 -8.62 -9.69
N LEU A 54 -9.43 -9.20 -8.50
CA LEU A 54 -9.13 -10.62 -8.36
C LEU A 54 -10.35 -11.49 -8.68
N LEU A 55 -11.55 -11.08 -8.27
CA LEU A 55 -12.79 -11.79 -8.60
C LEU A 55 -13.08 -11.72 -10.11
N ASP A 56 -12.95 -10.55 -10.74
CA ASP A 56 -13.10 -10.39 -12.19
C ASP A 56 -12.11 -11.28 -12.96
N ALA A 57 -10.87 -11.39 -12.47
CA ALA A 57 -9.87 -12.28 -13.05
C ALA A 57 -10.25 -13.76 -12.90
N ARG A 58 -10.90 -14.15 -11.78
CA ARG A 58 -11.41 -15.52 -11.59
C ARG A 58 -12.55 -15.82 -12.54
N ASP A 59 -13.45 -14.88 -12.81
CA ASP A 59 -14.65 -15.15 -13.61
C ASP A 59 -14.37 -15.28 -15.12
N THR A 60 -13.13 -15.06 -15.53
CA THR A 60 -12.70 -15.27 -16.92
C THR A 60 -12.64 -16.76 -17.28
N SER A 61 -13.16 -17.16 -18.44
CA SER A 61 -13.23 -18.55 -18.91
C SER A 61 -11.86 -19.26 -19.02
N ALA A 62 -10.78 -18.50 -19.23
CA ALA A 62 -9.40 -18.98 -19.30
C ALA A 62 -8.63 -18.83 -17.96
N PHE A 63 -9.34 -18.75 -16.83
CA PHE A 63 -8.70 -18.52 -15.54
C PHE A 63 -7.73 -19.65 -15.17
N ALA A 64 -6.47 -19.26 -14.93
CA ALA A 64 -5.46 -20.08 -14.29
C ALA A 64 -4.81 -19.28 -13.16
N SER A 65 -4.81 -19.83 -11.94
CA SER A 65 -4.35 -19.14 -10.72
C SER A 65 -2.89 -18.72 -10.81
N GLY A 66 -2.00 -19.57 -11.32
CA GLY A 66 -0.57 -19.27 -11.47
C GLY A 66 -0.29 -18.05 -12.36
N PRO A 67 -0.73 -18.05 -13.64
CA PRO A 67 -0.60 -16.90 -14.52
C PRO A 67 -1.25 -15.63 -13.98
N ALA A 68 -2.44 -15.73 -13.37
CA ALA A 68 -3.13 -14.59 -12.78
C ALA A 68 -2.33 -13.95 -11.63
N LEU A 69 -1.77 -14.76 -10.72
CA LEU A 69 -0.89 -14.31 -9.63
C LEU A 69 0.37 -13.63 -10.18
N ARG A 70 1.07 -14.27 -11.13
CA ARG A 70 2.27 -13.69 -11.75
C ARG A 70 1.98 -12.34 -12.38
N SER A 71 0.89 -12.24 -13.13
CA SER A 71 0.46 -11.02 -13.78
C SER A 71 0.12 -9.92 -12.77
N PHE A 72 -0.53 -10.28 -11.67
CA PHE A 72 -0.86 -9.36 -10.58
C PHE A 72 0.39 -8.80 -9.88
N TYR A 73 1.31 -9.67 -9.44
CA TYR A 73 2.53 -9.24 -8.76
C TYR A 73 3.45 -8.45 -9.68
N ALA A 74 3.67 -8.89 -10.92
CA ALA A 74 4.55 -8.21 -11.86
C ALA A 74 4.13 -6.75 -12.11
N ARG A 75 2.83 -6.49 -12.34
CA ARG A 75 2.31 -5.14 -12.53
C ARG A 75 2.53 -4.24 -11.31
N ARG A 76 2.41 -4.79 -10.10
CA ARG A 76 2.54 -4.03 -8.85
C ARG A 76 4.00 -3.74 -8.54
N MET A 77 4.86 -4.75 -8.65
CA MET A 77 6.30 -4.60 -8.44
C MET A 77 6.88 -3.55 -9.40
N LEU A 78 6.56 -3.62 -10.70
CA LEU A 78 7.03 -2.63 -11.68
C LEU A 78 6.51 -1.21 -11.43
N ARG A 79 5.37 -1.06 -10.74
CA ARG A 79 4.79 0.24 -10.41
C ARG A 79 5.33 0.82 -9.10
N ILE A 80 5.51 -0.01 -8.08
CA ILE A 80 5.78 0.42 -6.71
C ILE A 80 7.28 0.40 -6.42
N PHE A 81 8.00 -0.66 -6.84
CA PHE A 81 9.39 -0.85 -6.44
C PHE A 81 10.31 0.25 -6.97
N PRO A 82 10.24 0.68 -8.26
CA PRO A 82 11.15 1.71 -8.75
C PRO A 82 11.09 3.02 -7.95
N PRO A 83 9.92 3.67 -7.74
CA PRO A 83 9.88 4.88 -6.93
C PRO A 83 10.20 4.61 -5.46
N TYR A 84 9.81 3.46 -4.91
CA TYR A 84 10.05 3.13 -3.50
C TYR A 84 11.54 3.02 -3.17
N PHE A 85 12.26 2.18 -3.93
CA PHE A 85 13.70 2.00 -3.74
C PHE A 85 14.51 3.24 -4.13
N ALA A 86 14.02 4.05 -5.07
CA ALA A 86 14.64 5.35 -5.36
C ALA A 86 14.59 6.27 -4.13
N VAL A 87 13.44 6.37 -3.44
CA VAL A 87 13.34 7.17 -2.21
C VAL A 87 14.21 6.60 -1.09
N LEU A 88 14.28 5.27 -0.93
CA LEU A 88 15.17 4.65 0.06
C LEU A 88 16.65 4.94 -0.23
N ALA A 89 17.07 4.86 -1.50
CA ALA A 89 18.42 5.21 -1.91
C ALA A 89 18.72 6.69 -1.62
N LEU A 90 17.79 7.60 -1.94
CA LEU A 90 17.96 9.02 -1.61
C LEU A 90 18.03 9.25 -0.09
N ALA A 91 17.20 8.56 0.70
CA ALA A 91 17.21 8.67 2.16
C ALA A 91 18.52 8.16 2.78
N TRP A 92 19.16 7.15 2.19
CA TRP A 92 20.49 6.67 2.62
C TRP A 92 21.54 7.79 2.60
N PHE A 93 21.53 8.60 1.55
CA PHE A 93 22.46 9.72 1.39
C PHE A 93 22.01 10.96 2.17
N ALA A 94 20.70 11.23 2.24
CA ALA A 94 20.16 12.48 2.77
C ALA A 94 20.00 12.52 4.30
N SER A 95 19.88 11.37 4.98
CA SER A 95 19.56 11.33 6.41
C SER A 95 20.30 10.21 7.14
N GLU A 96 21.31 10.57 7.93
CA GLU A 96 22.04 9.60 8.76
C GLU A 96 21.13 8.96 9.82
N GLN A 97 20.18 9.74 10.36
CA GLN A 97 19.20 9.26 11.34
C GLN A 97 18.28 8.18 10.75
N SER A 98 18.05 8.19 9.44
CA SER A 98 17.22 7.19 8.76
C SER A 98 17.93 5.86 8.51
N ARG A 99 19.27 5.83 8.47
CA ARG A 99 20.03 4.63 8.11
C ARG A 99 19.67 3.38 8.93
N PRO A 100 19.45 3.44 10.26
CA PRO A 100 19.06 2.27 11.05
C PRO A 100 17.73 1.65 10.65
N SER A 101 16.77 2.45 10.15
CA SER A 101 15.44 1.96 9.76
C SER A 101 15.36 1.50 8.29
N LEU A 102 16.35 1.84 7.44
CA LEU A 102 16.31 1.54 6.00
C LEU A 102 16.20 0.06 5.68
N ALA A 103 16.84 -0.83 6.46
CA ALA A 103 16.72 -2.27 6.27
C ALA A 103 15.26 -2.75 6.51
N TRP A 104 14.59 -2.19 7.52
CA TRP A 104 13.19 -2.50 7.81
C TRP A 104 12.26 -1.97 6.72
N HIS A 105 12.55 -0.77 6.19
CA HIS A 105 11.81 -0.23 5.06
C HIS A 105 12.00 -1.08 3.79
N ALA A 106 13.24 -1.45 3.44
CA ALA A 106 13.54 -2.27 2.26
C ALA A 106 12.83 -3.64 2.27
N LEU A 107 12.57 -4.19 3.46
CA LEU A 107 11.84 -5.45 3.64
C LEU A 107 10.32 -5.26 3.80
N TYR A 108 9.79 -4.05 3.65
CA TYR A 108 8.37 -3.73 3.92
C TYR A 108 7.94 -4.13 5.35
N LEU A 109 8.81 -3.90 6.33
CA LEU A 109 8.60 -4.17 7.76
C LEU A 109 8.58 -2.88 8.61
N SER A 110 8.35 -1.72 7.98
CA SER A 110 8.38 -0.41 8.66
C SER A 110 7.40 -0.34 9.84
N ASN A 111 6.23 -0.97 9.71
CA ASN A 111 5.23 -1.04 10.77
C ASN A 111 5.76 -1.74 12.04
N PHE A 112 6.59 -2.77 11.89
CA PHE A 112 7.19 -3.47 13.03
C PHE A 112 8.31 -2.66 13.69
N TRP A 113 9.10 -1.95 12.89
CA TRP A 113 10.15 -1.05 13.39
C TRP A 113 9.55 0.02 14.32
N TYR A 114 8.58 0.79 13.84
CA TYR A 114 7.96 1.86 14.65
C TYR A 114 7.17 1.31 15.84
N ALA A 115 6.49 0.17 15.69
CA ALA A 115 5.83 -0.49 16.81
C ALA A 115 6.82 -0.92 17.91
N ARG A 116 8.00 -1.43 17.54
CA ARG A 116 9.04 -1.85 18.48
C ARG A 116 9.66 -0.65 19.21
N GLN A 117 9.89 0.45 18.51
CA GLN A 117 10.45 1.66 19.11
C GLN A 117 9.45 2.41 19.99
N ASN A 118 8.15 2.19 19.77
CA ASN A 118 7.06 2.96 20.38
C ASN A 118 7.23 4.48 20.18
N ASP A 119 7.77 4.85 19.01
CA ASP A 119 8.03 6.22 18.60
C ASP A 119 8.01 6.27 17.06
N TRP A 120 7.80 7.46 16.49
CA TRP A 120 7.77 7.73 15.05
C TRP A 120 9.08 8.28 14.51
N THR A 121 10.18 8.19 15.26
CA THR A 121 11.50 8.64 14.80
C THR A 121 12.23 7.55 13.97
N PRO A 122 12.87 7.93 12.85
CA PRO A 122 12.84 9.24 12.22
C PRO A 122 11.51 9.49 11.49
N TRP A 123 11.01 10.71 11.61
CA TRP A 123 9.72 11.13 11.04
C TRP A 123 9.69 11.08 9.51
N LEU A 124 10.83 11.35 8.86
CA LEU A 124 10.94 11.45 7.40
C LEU A 124 10.37 10.22 6.66
N LEU A 125 10.62 9.02 7.20
CA LEU A 125 10.21 7.75 6.58
C LEU A 125 9.04 7.09 7.32
N CYS A 126 8.45 7.77 8.31
CA CYS A 126 7.45 7.14 9.18
C CYS A 126 6.24 6.63 8.38
N HIS A 127 5.78 7.42 7.41
CA HIS A 127 4.66 7.11 6.54
C HIS A 127 4.79 5.79 5.74
N PHE A 128 6.00 5.20 5.60
CA PHE A 128 6.17 3.89 4.97
C PHE A 128 5.55 2.72 5.76
N TRP A 129 5.13 2.94 7.02
CA TRP A 129 4.35 1.95 7.76
C TRP A 129 3.07 1.56 7.02
N SER A 130 2.36 2.52 6.40
CA SER A 130 1.09 2.24 5.74
C SER A 130 1.29 1.49 4.42
N LEU A 131 2.34 1.84 3.68
CA LEU A 131 2.75 1.13 2.47
C LEU A 131 3.24 -0.30 2.78
N SER A 132 3.92 -0.49 3.91
CA SER A 132 4.34 -1.83 4.37
C SER A 132 3.13 -2.73 4.63
N ILE A 133 2.11 -2.21 5.31
CA ILE A 133 0.84 -2.93 5.52
C ILE A 133 0.15 -3.23 4.18
N GLU A 134 0.14 -2.28 3.26
CA GLU A 134 -0.47 -2.47 1.95
C GLU A 134 0.25 -3.54 1.11
N GLU A 135 1.58 -3.58 1.11
CA GLU A 135 2.35 -4.63 0.41
C GLU A 135 2.16 -6.01 1.06
N GLN A 136 2.10 -6.08 2.39
CA GLN A 136 1.76 -7.32 3.11
C GLN A 136 0.37 -7.84 2.71
N PHE A 137 -0.61 -6.92 2.58
CA PHE A 137 -1.94 -7.25 2.06
C PHE A 137 -1.88 -7.72 0.60
N TYR A 138 -1.05 -7.08 -0.24
CA TYR A 138 -0.87 -7.48 -1.63
C TYR A 138 -0.22 -8.85 -1.77
N LEU A 139 0.63 -9.25 -0.83
CA LEU A 139 1.21 -10.58 -0.79
C LEU A 139 0.18 -11.62 -0.38
N ALA A 140 -0.54 -11.41 0.72
CA ALA A 140 -1.43 -12.41 1.30
C ALA A 140 -2.78 -12.55 0.58
N TRP A 141 -3.45 -11.43 0.25
CA TRP A 141 -4.84 -11.46 -0.18
C TRP A 141 -5.09 -12.13 -1.54
N PRO A 142 -4.27 -11.92 -2.59
CA PRO A 142 -4.42 -12.64 -3.86
C PRO A 142 -4.29 -14.15 -3.71
N LEU A 143 -3.41 -14.63 -2.83
CA LEU A 143 -3.28 -16.06 -2.56
C LEU A 143 -4.57 -16.60 -1.96
N ILE A 144 -5.14 -15.91 -0.98
CA ILE A 144 -6.42 -16.29 -0.37
C ILE A 144 -7.53 -16.32 -1.42
N VAL A 145 -7.73 -15.23 -2.16
CA VAL A 145 -8.87 -15.10 -3.09
C VAL A 145 -8.74 -16.04 -4.29
N LEU A 146 -7.55 -16.20 -4.87
CA LEU A 146 -7.36 -17.00 -6.08
C LEU A 146 -7.25 -18.50 -5.82
N LEU A 147 -6.80 -18.91 -4.62
CA LEU A 147 -6.70 -20.32 -4.22
C LEU A 147 -7.92 -20.83 -3.44
N ALA A 148 -8.76 -19.93 -2.90
CA ALA A 148 -9.99 -20.34 -2.22
C ALA A 148 -10.92 -21.14 -3.16
N PRO A 149 -11.55 -22.23 -2.69
CA PRO A 149 -12.52 -22.99 -3.48
C PRO A 149 -13.65 -22.11 -4.01
N ARG A 150 -14.14 -22.41 -5.22
CA ARG A 150 -15.40 -21.80 -5.68
C ARG A 150 -16.54 -22.49 -4.97
N ARG A 151 -17.37 -21.72 -4.26
CA ARG A 151 -18.70 -22.20 -3.87
C ARG A 151 -19.48 -22.35 -5.18
N ARG A 152 -19.80 -23.59 -5.53
CA ARG A 152 -20.74 -23.90 -6.63
C ARG A 152 -22.16 -23.60 -6.17
#